data_AF-A0A1I7K2E3-F1
#
_entry.id   AF-A0A1I7K2E3-F1
#
_cell.length_a   1.000
_cell.length_b   1.000
_cell.length_c   1.000
_cell.angle_alpha   90.00
_cell.angle_beta   90.00
_cell.angle_gamma   90.00
#
_symmetry.space_group_name_H-M   'P 1'
#
loop_
_entity.id
_entity.type
_entity.pdbx_description
1 polymer ?
#
loop_
_entity_poly.entity_id
_entity_poly.type
_entity_poly.pdbx_seq_one_letter_code
_entity_poly.pdbx_strand_id
1 'polypeptide(L)'
;MTGNIVTYPTNGKYYIAEHDNPGWDPTISTYFWNPYSCTPTVPAPTTPTKGCDFPTWTWSKQYAVGDVVVYPTNGKYYIAEHANPGWDPTISTYFWNPYECSEPTPTPTPTPTPTPTPTPTPTPTPTPTPVPSGPTVSATSCSYAAVAAAVAAAGAGTTVTIPAGDCNWGTRQLTVPGGISLRGAGQDKTIIRRVGAVSNTAYLVAFNCSNGQAVGFSGMTMVGNGNGGIQDKGLGLLNGCRDFRVSDSKFTKFVFSAVYVGDAPNQRGVIYKNNFINNYSPELRNLGYGVVVYGGGAWPALSLGSANAVFVEDNYFSGNRHNIASNNGSVYVFRHNKVVGTDPAKDYAMADVHGLSSSPRGSRSYEIYNNEFSTNISGGLQRTAVGIRGGDGVIFNNTAPATISRTIELMTEGFGCGTYPGRDQIRSAYIWNNSANPQNGYTSNGISNSCPASVQQGRDYFLSPKPGYVPYKYPHPMRG
;
A
#
# COMPACT_ATOMS: atom_id res chain seq x y z
N MET A 1 -31.89 5.55 -19.95
CA MET A 1 -32.27 6.39 -21.09
C MET A 1 -33.16 7.53 -20.59
N THR A 2 -33.11 8.66 -21.28
CA THR A 2 -33.91 9.86 -21.00
C THR A 2 -35.40 9.51 -20.95
N GLY A 3 -36.13 10.02 -19.95
CA GLY A 3 -37.54 9.74 -19.68
C GLY A 3 -37.81 8.53 -18.79
N ASN A 4 -36.81 7.69 -18.49
CA ASN A 4 -36.99 6.56 -17.58
C ASN A 4 -37.23 7.04 -16.15
N ILE A 5 -38.28 6.51 -15.51
CA ILE A 5 -38.53 6.69 -14.08
C ILE A 5 -37.93 5.50 -13.34
N VAL A 6 -37.05 5.77 -12.39
CA VAL A 6 -36.44 4.74 -11.53
C VAL A 6 -36.87 4.94 -10.09
N THR A 7 -37.13 3.84 -9.39
CA THR A 7 -37.32 3.86 -7.93
C THR A 7 -35.98 3.59 -7.30
N TYR A 8 -35.51 4.49 -6.44
CA TYR A 8 -34.19 4.34 -5.85
C TYR A 8 -34.26 3.48 -4.57
N PRO A 9 -33.60 2.30 -4.50
CA PRO A 9 -33.85 1.30 -3.45
C PRO A 9 -33.53 1.76 -2.03
N THR A 10 -32.60 2.69 -1.89
CA THR A 10 -32.05 3.16 -0.62
C THR A 10 -32.90 4.26 0.04
N ASN A 11 -33.75 4.97 -0.70
CA ASN A 11 -34.65 6.00 -0.13
C ASN A 11 -36.13 5.85 -0.53
N GLY A 12 -36.46 4.91 -1.41
CA GLY A 12 -37.82 4.60 -1.83
C GLY A 12 -38.50 5.68 -2.71
N LYS A 13 -37.77 6.70 -3.17
CA LYS A 13 -38.31 7.80 -3.98
C LYS A 13 -38.13 7.54 -5.48
N TYR A 14 -38.96 8.19 -6.29
CA TYR A 14 -38.91 8.11 -7.74
C TYR A 14 -38.15 9.30 -8.33
N TYR A 15 -37.38 9.02 -9.38
CA TYR A 15 -36.62 10.02 -10.13
C TYR A 15 -36.77 9.75 -11.63
N ILE A 16 -36.91 10.80 -12.42
CA ILE A 16 -36.99 10.74 -13.88
C ILE A 16 -35.65 11.16 -14.49
N ALA A 17 -35.17 10.42 -15.49
CA ALA A 17 -33.95 10.76 -16.22
C ALA A 17 -34.23 11.90 -17.20
N GLU A 18 -33.54 13.04 -17.06
CA GLU A 18 -33.63 14.14 -18.04
C GLU A 18 -32.62 14.01 -19.18
N HIS A 19 -31.63 13.13 -19.02
CA HIS A 19 -30.61 12.80 -20.02
C HIS A 19 -30.25 11.30 -20.00
N ASP A 20 -29.61 10.81 -21.06
CA ASP A 20 -29.21 9.40 -21.16
C ASP A 20 -28.15 9.07 -20.12
N ASN A 21 -28.58 8.33 -19.11
CA ASN A 21 -27.76 7.98 -17.97
C ASN A 21 -27.09 6.60 -18.14
N PRO A 22 -25.75 6.52 -18.18
CA PRO A 22 -24.99 5.27 -18.25
C PRO A 22 -24.84 4.54 -16.90
N GLY A 23 -25.81 4.68 -15.98
CA GLY A 23 -25.86 3.94 -14.71
C GLY A 23 -25.46 4.73 -13.45
N TRP A 24 -25.37 6.07 -13.52
CA TRP A 24 -25.09 6.92 -12.37
C TRP A 24 -26.28 7.03 -11.41
N ASP A 25 -25.96 7.15 -10.13
CA ASP A 25 -26.91 7.22 -9.02
C ASP A 25 -27.78 8.51 -9.03
N PRO A 26 -29.12 8.41 -8.88
CA PRO A 26 -30.03 9.56 -8.83
C PRO A 26 -29.79 10.58 -7.72
N THR A 27 -29.09 10.21 -6.66
CA THR A 27 -28.78 11.09 -5.53
C THR A 27 -27.44 11.80 -5.65
N ILE A 28 -26.62 11.41 -6.64
CA ILE A 28 -25.25 11.89 -6.84
C ILE A 28 -25.18 12.93 -7.97
N SER A 29 -26.12 12.89 -8.94
CA SER A 29 -26.10 13.80 -10.08
C SER A 29 -27.49 14.37 -10.41
N THR A 30 -27.66 15.66 -10.13
CA THR A 30 -28.83 16.46 -10.58
C THR A 30 -28.77 16.79 -12.07
N TYR A 31 -27.68 16.43 -12.78
CA TYR A 31 -27.58 16.60 -14.22
C TYR A 31 -28.33 15.52 -14.98
N PHE A 32 -28.34 14.28 -14.48
CA PHE A 32 -29.04 13.17 -15.15
C PHE A 32 -30.46 12.94 -14.62
N TRP A 33 -30.80 13.42 -13.43
CA TRP A 33 -31.99 12.99 -12.68
C TRP A 33 -32.75 14.13 -11.99
N ASN A 34 -34.08 14.11 -12.09
CA ASN A 34 -34.98 15.03 -11.38
C ASN A 34 -36.03 14.27 -10.54
N PRO A 35 -36.51 14.78 -9.38
CA PRO A 35 -37.50 14.11 -8.54
C PRO A 35 -38.85 13.90 -9.26
N TYR A 36 -39.46 12.73 -9.09
CA TYR A 36 -40.71 12.34 -9.74
C TYR A 36 -41.72 11.78 -8.73
N SER A 37 -43.02 11.91 -8.98
CA SER A 37 -44.09 11.34 -8.14
C SER A 37 -45.11 10.60 -9.02
N CYS A 38 -45.20 9.27 -8.86
CA CYS A 38 -46.14 8.43 -9.62
C CYS A 38 -47.48 8.25 -8.89
N THR A 39 -48.58 8.32 -9.63
CA THR A 39 -49.90 7.77 -9.25
C THR A 39 -50.14 6.48 -10.05
N PRO A 40 -50.62 5.35 -9.46
CA PRO A 40 -50.51 4.05 -10.13
C PRO A 40 -51.82 3.54 -10.75
N THR A 41 -51.73 2.92 -11.94
CA THR A 41 -52.69 1.91 -12.42
C THR A 41 -52.06 0.86 -13.36
N VAL A 42 -52.15 -0.43 -12.96
CA VAL A 42 -52.41 -1.67 -13.76
C VAL A 42 -51.21 -2.49 -14.34
N PRO A 43 -51.31 -3.86 -14.41
CA PRO A 43 -50.25 -4.81 -14.02
C PRO A 43 -49.58 -5.68 -15.13
N ALA A 44 -48.65 -6.54 -14.70
CA ALA A 44 -47.56 -7.23 -15.43
C ALA A 44 -47.87 -8.56 -16.15
N PRO A 45 -47.07 -8.95 -17.18
CA PRO A 45 -47.06 -10.30 -17.77
C PRO A 45 -45.79 -11.14 -17.44
N THR A 46 -45.91 -12.46 -17.58
CA THR A 46 -44.96 -13.53 -17.21
C THR A 46 -44.06 -14.01 -18.37
N THR A 47 -42.77 -14.32 -18.11
CA THR A 47 -41.78 -14.85 -19.09
C THR A 47 -40.92 -16.00 -18.46
N PRO A 48 -40.43 -17.02 -19.22
CA PRO A 48 -39.83 -18.24 -18.67
C PRO A 48 -38.33 -18.11 -18.30
N THR A 49 -37.90 -18.91 -17.31
CA THR A 49 -36.58 -18.90 -16.64
C THR A 49 -35.47 -19.64 -17.42
N LYS A 50 -34.27 -19.03 -17.52
CA LYS A 50 -33.03 -19.62 -18.06
C LYS A 50 -32.15 -20.07 -16.88
N GLY A 51 -31.73 -21.35 -16.85
CA GLY A 51 -30.97 -21.95 -15.73
C GLY A 51 -29.51 -21.50 -15.63
N CYS A 52 -28.93 -21.65 -14.42
CA CYS A 52 -27.66 -21.06 -13.98
C CYS A 52 -26.48 -22.02 -13.99
N ASP A 53 -26.10 -22.46 -15.18
CA ASP A 53 -24.92 -23.31 -15.40
C ASP A 53 -23.93 -22.60 -16.34
N PHE A 54 -22.87 -22.01 -15.75
CA PHE A 54 -21.86 -21.22 -16.46
C PHE A 54 -20.44 -21.67 -16.10
N PRO A 55 -19.49 -21.65 -17.05
CA PRO A 55 -18.14 -22.14 -16.84
C PRO A 55 -17.38 -21.31 -15.78
N THR A 56 -16.48 -21.96 -15.04
CA THR A 56 -15.59 -21.25 -14.11
C THR A 56 -14.59 -20.38 -14.84
N TRP A 57 -14.44 -19.14 -14.40
CA TRP A 57 -13.44 -18.22 -14.94
C TRP A 57 -12.02 -18.79 -14.75
N THR A 58 -11.25 -18.73 -15.83
CA THR A 58 -9.84 -19.10 -15.91
C THR A 58 -9.01 -17.90 -16.35
N TRP A 59 -7.86 -17.70 -15.68
CA TRP A 59 -6.90 -16.65 -15.99
C TRP A 59 -6.34 -16.80 -17.41
N SER A 60 -6.17 -15.66 -18.11
CA SER A 60 -5.61 -15.58 -19.48
C SER A 60 -6.40 -16.28 -20.59
N LYS A 61 -7.59 -16.80 -20.31
CA LYS A 61 -8.54 -17.25 -21.34
C LYS A 61 -9.28 -16.05 -21.94
N GLN A 62 -9.41 -15.97 -23.27
CA GLN A 62 -10.24 -14.92 -23.87
C GLN A 62 -11.74 -15.22 -23.69
N TYR A 63 -12.51 -14.17 -23.40
CA TYR A 63 -13.97 -14.17 -23.28
C TYR A 63 -14.55 -13.12 -24.22
N ALA A 64 -15.57 -13.50 -24.99
CA ALA A 64 -16.30 -12.60 -25.86
C ALA A 64 -17.32 -11.77 -25.06
N VAL A 65 -17.81 -10.68 -25.67
CA VAL A 65 -18.93 -9.92 -25.10
C VAL A 65 -20.14 -10.84 -24.94
N GLY A 66 -20.75 -10.82 -23.75
CA GLY A 66 -21.90 -11.65 -23.37
C GLY A 66 -21.54 -12.96 -22.68
N ASP A 67 -20.25 -13.35 -22.63
CA ASP A 67 -19.84 -14.54 -21.89
C ASP A 67 -20.10 -14.37 -20.39
N VAL A 68 -20.74 -15.36 -19.77
CA VAL A 68 -20.96 -15.40 -18.33
C VAL A 68 -20.09 -16.47 -17.71
N VAL A 69 -19.42 -16.14 -16.60
CA VAL A 69 -18.54 -17.05 -15.86
C VAL A 69 -18.85 -17.02 -14.37
N VAL A 70 -18.61 -18.14 -13.67
CA VAL A 70 -18.54 -18.15 -12.20
C VAL A 70 -17.11 -17.85 -11.75
N TYR A 71 -16.93 -16.87 -10.87
CA TYR A 71 -15.60 -16.52 -10.36
C TYR A 71 -15.24 -17.38 -9.13
N PRO A 72 -14.16 -18.17 -9.18
CA PRO A 72 -13.90 -19.24 -8.21
C PRO A 72 -13.67 -18.73 -6.78
N THR A 73 -13.17 -17.50 -6.60
CA THR A 73 -12.84 -16.96 -5.28
C THR A 73 -14.07 -16.56 -4.47
N ASN A 74 -15.16 -16.12 -5.13
CA ASN A 74 -16.34 -15.61 -4.44
C ASN A 74 -17.66 -16.29 -4.84
N GLY A 75 -17.62 -17.23 -5.80
CA GLY A 75 -18.78 -17.99 -6.26
C GLY A 75 -19.82 -17.16 -7.03
N LYS A 76 -19.55 -15.89 -7.34
CA LYS A 76 -20.49 -15.01 -8.06
C LYS A 76 -20.35 -15.13 -9.56
N TYR A 77 -21.42 -14.82 -10.28
CA TYR A 77 -21.42 -14.79 -11.74
C TYR A 77 -21.09 -13.39 -12.26
N TYR A 78 -20.41 -13.34 -13.40
CA TYR A 78 -20.02 -12.11 -14.07
C TYR A 78 -20.20 -12.25 -15.57
N ILE A 79 -20.75 -11.21 -16.20
CA ILE A 79 -20.92 -11.11 -17.66
C ILE A 79 -19.85 -10.20 -18.26
N ALA A 80 -19.25 -10.63 -19.36
CA ALA A 80 -18.29 -9.81 -20.10
C ALA A 80 -19.03 -8.76 -20.93
N GLU A 81 -18.88 -7.48 -20.61
CA GLU A 81 -19.50 -6.39 -21.39
C GLU A 81 -18.61 -5.90 -22.53
N HIS A 82 -17.32 -6.21 -22.44
CA HIS A 82 -16.32 -5.98 -23.47
C HIS A 82 -15.49 -7.25 -23.68
N ALA A 83 -14.95 -7.44 -24.90
CA ALA A 83 -14.07 -8.57 -25.20
C ALA A 83 -12.88 -8.57 -24.22
N ASN A 84 -12.72 -9.67 -23.48
CA ASN A 84 -11.83 -9.72 -22.35
C ASN A 84 -10.72 -10.76 -22.57
N PRO A 85 -9.43 -10.41 -22.54
CA PRO A 85 -8.32 -11.34 -22.71
C PRO A 85 -8.01 -12.23 -21.48
N GLY A 86 -8.93 -12.34 -20.53
CA GLY A 86 -8.82 -13.21 -19.36
C GLY A 86 -8.48 -12.50 -18.06
N TRP A 87 -8.82 -11.22 -17.94
CA TRP A 87 -8.68 -10.42 -16.73
C TRP A 87 -9.71 -10.81 -15.67
N ASP A 88 -9.34 -10.56 -14.41
CA ASP A 88 -10.10 -10.93 -13.22
C ASP A 88 -11.40 -10.10 -13.08
N PRO A 89 -12.59 -10.76 -12.96
CA PRO A 89 -13.88 -10.12 -12.73
C PRO A 89 -14.00 -9.19 -11.54
N THR A 90 -13.11 -9.29 -10.56
CA THR A 90 -13.12 -8.46 -9.35
C THR A 90 -12.18 -7.26 -9.43
N ILE A 91 -11.36 -7.15 -10.48
CA ILE A 91 -10.35 -6.11 -10.63
C ILE A 91 -10.77 -5.03 -11.62
N SER A 92 -11.53 -5.38 -12.66
CA SER A 92 -11.92 -4.44 -13.73
C SER A 92 -13.41 -4.48 -14.00
N THR A 93 -14.11 -3.40 -13.60
CA THR A 93 -15.52 -3.14 -13.93
C THR A 93 -15.73 -2.66 -15.36
N TYR A 94 -14.66 -2.53 -16.16
CA TYR A 94 -14.77 -2.22 -17.59
C TYR A 94 -15.09 -3.47 -18.40
N PHE A 95 -14.41 -4.60 -18.11
CA PHE A 95 -14.63 -5.83 -18.84
C PHE A 95 -15.76 -6.69 -18.28
N TRP A 96 -16.00 -6.65 -16.97
CA TRP A 96 -16.95 -7.52 -16.28
C TRP A 96 -17.97 -6.75 -15.47
N ASN A 97 -19.23 -7.17 -15.54
CA ASN A 97 -20.29 -6.76 -14.61
C ASN A 97 -20.87 -7.96 -13.87
N PRO A 98 -21.39 -7.79 -12.64
CA PRO A 98 -22.10 -8.85 -11.93
C PRO A 98 -23.29 -9.35 -12.75
N TYR A 99 -23.47 -10.67 -12.79
CA TYR A 99 -24.61 -11.31 -13.43
C TYR A 99 -25.47 -11.96 -12.36
N GLU A 100 -26.74 -11.57 -12.27
CA GLU A 100 -27.68 -12.18 -11.34
C GLU A 100 -28.44 -13.30 -12.04
N CYS A 101 -28.48 -14.43 -11.36
CA CYS A 101 -29.06 -15.65 -11.85
C CYS A 101 -30.42 -15.81 -11.17
N SER A 102 -31.50 -15.69 -11.94
CA SER A 102 -32.86 -15.69 -11.38
C SER A 102 -33.32 -17.11 -11.06
N GLU A 103 -32.93 -17.62 -9.90
CA GLU A 103 -33.66 -18.72 -9.26
C GLU A 103 -34.75 -18.13 -8.33
N PRO A 104 -36.02 -18.59 -8.41
CA PRO A 104 -37.09 -18.03 -7.59
C PRO A 104 -36.82 -18.30 -6.11
N THR A 105 -36.44 -17.26 -5.38
CA THR A 105 -36.27 -17.30 -3.93
C THR A 105 -37.60 -16.94 -3.26
N PRO A 106 -38.08 -17.68 -2.25
CA PRO A 106 -39.35 -17.37 -1.59
C PRO A 106 -39.31 -16.01 -0.89
N THR A 107 -40.41 -15.27 -1.02
CA THR A 107 -40.60 -13.90 -0.54
C THR A 107 -40.47 -13.81 0.98
N PRO A 108 -39.55 -13.00 1.54
CA PRO A 108 -39.51 -12.78 2.98
C PRO A 108 -40.63 -11.82 3.43
N THR A 109 -41.28 -12.17 4.55
CA THR A 109 -42.27 -11.38 5.28
C THR A 109 -41.63 -10.09 5.83
N PRO A 110 -42.31 -8.93 5.76
CA PRO A 110 -41.73 -7.66 6.21
C PRO A 110 -41.52 -7.64 7.74
N THR A 111 -40.28 -7.40 8.16
CA THR A 111 -39.89 -7.13 9.55
C THR A 111 -39.99 -5.61 9.80
N PRO A 112 -40.53 -5.15 10.95
CA PRO A 112 -40.69 -3.73 11.24
C PRO A 112 -39.34 -2.99 11.35
N THR A 113 -39.35 -1.77 10.83
CA THR A 113 -38.24 -0.81 10.79
C THR A 113 -37.77 -0.42 12.21
N PRO A 114 -36.47 -0.60 12.57
CA PRO A 114 -35.96 -0.09 13.83
C PRO A 114 -35.79 1.43 13.81
N THR A 115 -36.17 2.05 14.92
CA THR A 115 -35.99 3.48 15.26
C THR A 115 -34.49 3.83 15.32
N PRO A 116 -34.06 5.04 14.88
CA PRO A 116 -32.67 5.45 14.97
C PRO A 116 -32.17 5.40 16.41
N THR A 117 -31.17 4.54 16.64
CA THR A 117 -30.45 4.46 17.92
C THR A 117 -29.43 5.59 17.96
N PRO A 118 -29.31 6.36 19.05
CA PRO A 118 -28.33 7.44 19.16
C PRO A 118 -26.91 6.92 18.94
N THR A 119 -26.14 7.67 18.15
CA THR A 119 -24.72 7.43 17.90
C THR A 119 -23.97 7.30 19.23
N PRO A 120 -23.29 6.18 19.51
CA PRO A 120 -22.54 6.03 20.75
C PRO A 120 -21.45 7.09 20.83
N THR A 121 -21.41 7.79 21.97
CA THR A 121 -20.30 8.65 22.38
C THR A 121 -19.01 7.82 22.34
N PRO A 122 -17.88 8.35 21.80
CA PRO A 122 -16.62 7.61 21.74
C PRO A 122 -16.25 7.11 23.13
N THR A 123 -16.27 5.79 23.31
CA THR A 123 -15.75 5.14 24.50
C THR A 123 -14.26 5.48 24.57
N PRO A 124 -13.72 5.93 25.73
CA PRO A 124 -12.29 6.14 25.87
C PRO A 124 -11.56 4.86 25.48
N THR A 125 -10.65 4.97 24.51
CA THR A 125 -9.77 3.87 24.11
C THR A 125 -9.13 3.31 25.37
N PRO A 126 -9.28 2.00 25.67
CA PRO A 126 -8.64 1.43 26.84
C PRO A 126 -7.14 1.71 26.78
N THR A 127 -6.60 2.23 27.88
CA THR A 127 -5.16 2.33 28.09
C THR A 127 -4.55 0.96 27.81
N PRO A 128 -3.53 0.84 26.94
CA PRO A 128 -2.95 -0.44 26.60
C PRO A 128 -2.55 -1.16 27.88
N THR A 129 -3.14 -2.33 28.10
CA THR A 129 -2.70 -3.24 29.16
C THR A 129 -1.24 -3.58 28.84
N PRO A 130 -0.29 -3.38 29.77
CA PRO A 130 1.11 -3.71 29.51
C PRO A 130 1.18 -5.18 29.10
N VAL A 131 1.59 -5.43 27.85
CA VAL A 131 1.86 -6.78 27.37
C VAL A 131 2.90 -7.38 28.32
N PRO A 132 2.64 -8.55 28.94
CA PRO A 132 3.60 -9.17 29.84
C PRO A 132 4.95 -9.26 29.13
N SER A 133 5.98 -8.67 29.75
CA SER A 133 7.33 -8.68 29.20
C SER A 133 7.79 -10.13 29.13
N GLY A 134 7.94 -10.65 27.90
CA GLY A 134 8.51 -11.97 27.67
C GLY A 134 9.93 -12.10 28.24
N PRO A 135 10.50 -13.31 28.23
CA PRO A 135 11.85 -13.55 28.72
C PRO A 135 12.88 -12.66 28.02
N THR A 136 13.93 -12.27 28.73
CA THR A 136 15.01 -11.42 28.20
C THR A 136 16.35 -12.14 28.28
N VAL A 137 17.15 -12.03 27.22
CA VAL A 137 18.56 -12.46 27.20
C VAL A 137 19.43 -11.24 26.91
N SER A 138 20.38 -10.94 27.79
CA SER A 138 21.27 -9.79 27.63
C SER A 138 22.56 -10.18 26.93
N ALA A 139 22.89 -9.50 25.83
CA ALA A 139 24.23 -9.57 25.25
C ALA A 139 25.23 -8.88 26.19
N THR A 140 26.42 -9.45 26.36
CA THR A 140 27.46 -8.89 27.25
C THR A 140 28.07 -7.59 26.72
N SER A 141 27.95 -7.33 25.42
CA SER A 141 28.37 -6.09 24.73
C SER A 141 27.60 -5.92 23.42
N CYS A 142 27.75 -4.79 22.72
CA CYS A 142 27.23 -4.63 21.36
C CYS A 142 28.04 -5.36 20.27
N SER A 143 29.12 -6.06 20.64
CA SER A 143 29.98 -6.74 19.66
C SER A 143 29.23 -7.86 18.95
N TYR A 144 29.60 -8.14 17.69
CA TYR A 144 28.95 -9.19 16.91
C TYR A 144 28.92 -10.53 17.66
N ALA A 145 30.05 -10.93 18.25
CA ALA A 145 30.16 -12.20 18.97
C ALA A 145 29.22 -12.28 20.18
N ALA A 146 29.12 -11.21 20.97
CA ALA A 146 28.23 -11.17 22.14
C ALA A 146 26.75 -11.20 21.75
N VAL A 147 26.36 -10.45 20.71
CA VAL A 147 24.97 -10.42 20.23
C VAL A 147 24.60 -11.76 19.57
N ALA A 148 25.49 -12.35 18.77
CA ALA A 148 25.26 -13.66 18.17
C ALA A 148 25.12 -14.76 19.22
N ALA A 149 25.95 -14.75 20.28
CA ALA A 149 25.82 -15.69 21.39
C ALA A 149 24.48 -15.52 22.14
N ALA A 150 24.04 -14.28 22.37
CA ALA A 150 22.76 -14.00 23.01
C ALA A 150 21.57 -14.45 22.15
N VAL A 151 21.63 -14.26 20.82
CA VAL A 151 20.61 -14.77 19.88
C VAL A 151 20.59 -16.29 19.86
N ALA A 152 21.75 -16.95 19.88
CA ALA A 152 21.82 -18.41 19.92
C ALA A 152 21.25 -19.01 21.22
N ALA A 153 21.36 -18.29 22.34
CA ALA A 153 20.79 -18.69 23.62
C ALA A 153 19.28 -18.37 23.77
N ALA A 154 18.72 -17.53 22.89
CA ALA A 154 17.35 -17.06 23.00
C ALA A 154 16.35 -18.03 22.34
N GLY A 155 15.27 -18.35 23.06
CA GLY A 155 14.12 -19.09 22.52
C GLY A 155 13.05 -18.17 21.93
N ALA A 156 12.03 -18.75 21.30
CA ALA A 156 10.88 -18.01 20.80
C ALA A 156 10.17 -17.22 21.93
N GLY A 157 9.71 -16.01 21.61
CA GLY A 157 9.12 -15.06 22.55
C GLY A 157 10.15 -14.22 23.34
N THR A 158 11.45 -14.45 23.14
CA THR A 158 12.51 -13.76 23.88
C THR A 158 12.88 -12.41 23.26
N THR A 159 13.15 -11.42 24.12
CA THR A 159 13.84 -10.19 23.72
C THR A 159 15.33 -10.29 24.04
N VAL A 160 16.18 -10.22 23.02
CA VAL A 160 17.62 -10.04 23.19
C VAL A 160 17.92 -8.55 23.37
N THR A 161 18.40 -8.18 24.56
CA THR A 161 18.79 -6.80 24.85
C THR A 161 20.27 -6.57 24.58
N ILE A 162 20.57 -5.53 23.82
CA ILE A 162 21.92 -5.14 23.42
C ILE A 162 22.31 -3.87 24.19
N PRO A 163 23.39 -3.87 24.99
CA PRO A 163 23.79 -2.71 25.76
C PRO A 163 24.26 -1.56 24.86
N ALA A 164 24.42 -0.37 25.46
CA ALA A 164 25.00 0.78 24.78
C ALA A 164 26.46 0.50 24.36
N GLY A 165 26.90 1.17 23.30
CA GLY A 165 28.23 1.08 22.73
C GLY A 165 28.23 1.32 21.22
N ASP A 166 29.41 1.57 20.66
CA ASP A 166 29.62 1.72 19.22
C ASP A 166 30.46 0.54 18.71
N CYS A 167 29.79 -0.38 18.02
CA CYS A 167 30.37 -1.65 17.63
C CYS A 167 30.46 -1.80 16.12
N ASN A 168 31.68 -2.06 15.66
CA ASN A 168 31.98 -2.43 14.29
C ASN A 168 31.81 -3.95 14.10
N TRP A 169 30.90 -4.35 13.21
CA TRP A 169 30.66 -5.77 12.89
C TRP A 169 31.47 -6.26 11.68
N GLY A 170 32.21 -5.38 11.00
CA GLY A 170 32.89 -5.74 9.77
C GLY A 170 31.87 -6.00 8.66
N THR A 171 32.13 -7.06 7.90
CA THR A 171 31.28 -7.56 6.82
C THR A 171 30.22 -8.55 7.31
N ARG A 172 30.19 -8.87 8.61
CA ARG A 172 29.38 -9.96 9.19
C ARG A 172 27.89 -9.61 9.21
N GLN A 173 27.06 -10.58 8.82
CA GLN A 173 25.60 -10.52 8.94
C GLN A 173 25.15 -11.32 10.15
N LEU A 174 24.33 -10.72 11.02
CA LEU A 174 23.61 -11.47 12.05
C LEU A 174 22.31 -12.02 11.46
N THR A 175 22.12 -13.34 11.53
CA THR A 175 20.84 -13.97 11.16
C THR A 175 20.07 -14.31 12.44
N VAL A 176 18.81 -13.90 12.50
CA VAL A 176 17.95 -14.06 13.69
C VAL A 176 16.72 -14.87 13.29
N PRO A 177 16.41 -16.00 13.96
CA PRO A 177 15.19 -16.74 13.69
C PRO A 177 13.94 -15.97 14.11
N GLY A 178 12.81 -16.25 13.47
CA GLY A 178 11.51 -15.75 13.90
C GLY A 178 11.24 -16.12 15.36
N GLY A 179 10.48 -15.27 16.05
CA GLY A 179 10.17 -15.43 17.48
C GLY A 179 11.10 -14.64 18.40
N ILE A 180 12.19 -14.06 17.90
CA ILE A 180 13.10 -13.22 18.69
C ILE A 180 12.87 -11.74 18.39
N SER A 181 12.95 -10.91 19.43
CA SER A 181 13.06 -9.45 19.29
C SER A 181 14.45 -8.96 19.66
N LEU A 182 15.06 -8.10 18.85
CA LEU A 182 16.29 -7.38 19.21
C LEU A 182 15.96 -5.99 19.73
N ARG A 183 16.53 -5.60 20.88
CA ARG A 183 16.32 -4.28 21.48
C ARG A 183 17.64 -3.68 21.97
N GLY A 184 18.04 -2.54 21.42
CA GLY A 184 19.19 -1.78 21.91
C GLY A 184 18.84 -0.85 23.06
N ALA A 185 19.84 -0.13 23.58
CA ALA A 185 19.69 0.83 24.68
C ALA A 185 19.05 2.18 24.26
N GLY A 186 18.80 2.38 22.97
CA GLY A 186 18.23 3.58 22.38
C GLY A 186 18.98 4.03 21.13
N GLN A 187 18.33 4.89 20.32
CA GLN A 187 18.97 5.55 19.19
C GLN A 187 20.22 6.30 19.64
N ASP A 188 21.28 6.17 18.86
CA ASP A 188 22.60 6.75 19.09
C ASP A 188 23.27 6.35 20.43
N LYS A 189 22.71 5.36 21.15
CA LYS A 189 23.30 4.72 22.33
C LYS A 189 23.88 3.35 22.00
N THR A 190 23.09 2.50 21.33
CA THR A 190 23.60 1.26 20.73
C THR A 190 23.78 1.51 19.24
N ILE A 191 25.02 1.53 18.77
CA ILE A 191 25.40 1.80 17.39
C ILE A 191 26.07 0.55 16.80
N ILE A 192 25.52 0.02 15.71
CA ILE A 192 26.06 -1.14 15.00
C ILE A 192 26.47 -0.72 13.59
N ARG A 193 27.74 -0.93 13.24
CA ARG A 193 28.34 -0.47 11.98
C ARG A 193 28.75 -1.62 11.06
N ARG A 194 28.42 -1.48 9.78
CA ARG A 194 28.99 -2.25 8.69
C ARG A 194 30.25 -1.58 8.16
N VAL A 195 31.33 -2.33 8.00
CA VAL A 195 32.53 -1.88 7.26
C VAL A 195 33.00 -2.95 6.29
N GLY A 196 33.73 -2.52 5.25
CA GLY A 196 34.23 -3.41 4.22
C GLY A 196 33.19 -3.73 3.15
N ALA A 197 33.65 -4.35 2.07
CA ALA A 197 32.84 -4.71 0.92
C ALA A 197 31.98 -5.94 1.19
N VAL A 198 30.73 -5.90 0.76
CA VAL A 198 29.77 -7.02 0.82
C VAL A 198 28.94 -7.07 -0.46
N SER A 199 28.33 -8.22 -0.72
CA SER A 199 27.39 -8.36 -1.84
C SER A 199 26.14 -7.52 -1.60
N ASN A 200 25.42 -7.20 -2.69
CA ASN A 200 24.13 -6.51 -2.63
C ASN A 200 22.98 -7.37 -2.05
N THR A 201 23.27 -8.62 -1.70
CA THR A 201 22.36 -9.54 -1.01
C THR A 201 22.60 -9.58 0.51
N ALA A 202 23.66 -8.95 1.00
CA ALA A 202 24.02 -8.98 2.41
C ALA A 202 23.26 -7.93 3.23
N TYR A 203 22.80 -8.36 4.40
CA TYR A 203 22.17 -7.55 5.42
C TYR A 203 23.12 -7.36 6.60
N LEU A 204 22.95 -6.28 7.37
CA LEU A 204 23.59 -6.16 8.68
C LEU A 204 22.89 -7.02 9.73
N VAL A 205 21.56 -7.02 9.71
CA VAL A 205 20.72 -7.95 10.47
C VAL A 205 19.67 -8.53 9.53
N ALA A 206 19.50 -9.85 9.52
CA ALA A 206 18.48 -10.54 8.75
C ALA A 206 17.60 -11.39 9.67
N PHE A 207 16.31 -11.04 9.78
CA PHE A 207 15.32 -11.93 10.37
C PHE A 207 14.85 -12.95 9.34
N ASN A 208 14.87 -14.22 9.74
CA ASN A 208 14.31 -15.32 8.98
C ASN A 208 12.99 -15.76 9.61
N CYS A 209 11.87 -15.36 9.01
CA CYS A 209 10.53 -15.65 9.52
C CYS A 209 9.90 -16.91 8.91
N SER A 210 10.69 -17.82 8.31
CA SER A 210 10.20 -19.07 7.73
C SER A 210 9.44 -19.97 8.72
N ASN A 211 9.64 -19.79 10.03
CA ASN A 211 8.89 -20.47 11.08
C ASN A 211 7.54 -19.82 11.42
N GLY A 212 7.15 -18.74 10.73
CA GLY A 212 5.88 -18.03 10.92
C GLY A 212 5.79 -17.20 12.21
N GLN A 213 6.86 -17.11 13.01
CA GLN A 213 6.84 -16.39 14.26
C GLN A 213 7.16 -14.91 14.06
N ALA A 214 6.48 -14.06 14.84
CA ALA A 214 6.67 -12.61 14.83
C ALA A 214 8.10 -12.22 15.27
N VAL A 215 8.56 -11.07 14.79
CA VAL A 215 9.88 -10.51 15.11
C VAL A 215 9.79 -9.06 15.54
N GLY A 216 10.77 -8.63 16.34
CA GLY A 216 10.87 -7.26 16.82
C GLY A 216 12.27 -6.69 16.60
N PHE A 217 12.36 -5.43 16.23
CA PHE A 217 13.62 -4.70 16.15
C PHE A 217 13.42 -3.29 16.70
N SER A 218 14.17 -2.91 17.73
CA SER A 218 14.05 -1.56 18.26
C SER A 218 15.29 -0.99 18.97
N GLY A 219 15.27 0.33 19.17
CA GLY A 219 16.14 1.01 20.12
C GLY A 219 17.62 1.01 19.74
N MET A 220 17.99 1.09 18.46
CA MET A 220 19.40 1.17 18.07
C MET A 220 19.63 1.96 16.78
N THR A 221 20.88 2.37 16.57
CA THR A 221 21.35 2.96 15.31
C THR A 221 22.09 1.90 14.50
N MET A 222 21.66 1.67 13.26
CA MET A 222 22.37 0.87 12.26
C MET A 222 23.03 1.80 11.23
N VAL A 223 24.31 1.58 10.99
CA VAL A 223 25.12 2.37 10.05
C VAL A 223 25.68 1.46 8.96
N GLY A 224 25.27 1.69 7.73
CA GLY A 224 25.81 1.04 6.54
C GLY A 224 27.17 1.59 6.14
N ASN A 225 27.75 1.00 5.09
CA ASN A 225 29.08 1.36 4.61
C ASN A 225 29.11 2.80 4.04
N GLY A 226 28.06 3.19 3.30
CA GLY A 226 27.91 4.51 2.70
C GLY A 226 28.69 4.73 1.39
N ASN A 227 29.53 3.80 0.97
CA ASN A 227 30.23 3.84 -0.31
C ASN A 227 29.30 3.39 -1.46
N GLY A 228 29.20 4.17 -2.54
CA GLY A 228 28.30 3.86 -3.67
C GLY A 228 28.55 2.52 -4.36
N GLY A 229 29.78 2.01 -4.32
CA GLY A 229 30.17 0.69 -4.84
C GLY A 229 29.74 -0.48 -3.96
N ILE A 230 29.31 -0.22 -2.71
CA ILE A 230 28.91 -1.23 -1.74
C ILE A 230 27.42 -1.07 -1.47
N GLN A 231 26.61 -1.81 -2.23
CA GLN A 231 25.14 -1.74 -2.18
C GLN A 231 24.59 -2.57 -1.01
N ASP A 232 24.98 -2.23 0.22
CA ASP A 232 24.59 -2.97 1.41
C ASP A 232 23.15 -2.69 1.89
N LYS A 233 22.60 -3.64 2.66
CA LYS A 233 21.28 -3.55 3.27
C LYS A 233 21.39 -3.54 4.80
N GLY A 234 20.51 -2.78 5.46
CA GLY A 234 20.47 -2.71 6.91
C GLY A 234 19.76 -3.89 7.54
N LEU A 235 18.45 -3.78 7.67
CA LEU A 235 17.58 -4.78 8.27
C LEU A 235 16.78 -5.52 7.20
N GLY A 236 16.93 -6.85 7.15
CA GLY A 236 16.12 -7.73 6.31
C GLY A 236 15.00 -8.40 7.11
N LEU A 237 13.76 -8.30 6.63
CA LEU A 237 12.59 -9.04 7.10
C LEU A 237 12.20 -10.05 6.02
N LEU A 238 12.74 -11.26 6.14
CA LEU A 238 12.79 -12.24 5.06
C LEU A 238 11.87 -13.44 5.32
N ASN A 239 11.58 -14.15 4.23
CA ASN A 239 10.88 -15.44 4.28
C ASN A 239 9.49 -15.35 4.94
N GLY A 240 8.71 -14.34 4.56
CA GLY A 240 7.30 -14.25 4.95
C GLY A 240 7.05 -13.67 6.34
N CYS A 241 7.88 -12.71 6.80
CA CYS A 241 7.64 -12.04 8.08
C CYS A 241 6.23 -11.45 8.17
N ARG A 242 5.52 -11.87 9.22
CA ARG A 242 4.19 -11.39 9.58
C ARG A 242 4.21 -10.92 11.03
N ASP A 243 3.38 -9.93 11.31
CA ASP A 243 3.19 -9.37 12.65
C ASP A 243 4.50 -8.81 13.24
N PHE A 244 5.40 -8.35 12.37
CA PHE A 244 6.68 -7.76 12.78
C PHE A 244 6.51 -6.33 13.31
N ARG A 245 7.43 -5.91 14.17
CA ARG A 245 7.52 -4.55 14.70
C ARG A 245 8.94 -4.02 14.55
N VAL A 246 9.09 -2.87 13.90
CA VAL A 246 10.38 -2.15 13.78
C VAL A 246 10.19 -0.74 14.32
N SER A 247 10.85 -0.40 15.43
CA SER A 247 10.60 0.89 16.09
C SER A 247 11.78 1.56 16.73
N ASP A 248 11.65 2.85 16.99
CA ASP A 248 12.55 3.62 17.85
C ASP A 248 14.03 3.46 17.46
N SER A 249 14.30 3.31 16.16
CA SER A 249 15.63 3.02 15.62
C SER A 249 16.05 4.04 14.57
N LYS A 250 17.35 4.09 14.28
CA LYS A 250 17.91 4.96 13.24
C LYS A 250 18.69 4.14 12.24
N PHE A 251 18.48 4.41 10.96
CA PHE A 251 19.16 3.74 9.86
C PHE A 251 19.80 4.77 8.95
N THR A 252 21.09 4.60 8.67
CA THR A 252 21.83 5.53 7.83
C THR A 252 22.91 4.84 7.00
N LYS A 253 23.22 5.40 5.83
CA LYS A 253 24.30 4.95 4.94
C LYS A 253 24.17 3.54 4.36
N PHE A 254 22.94 3.00 4.27
CA PHE A 254 22.70 1.74 3.55
C PHE A 254 22.38 2.00 2.09
N VAL A 255 23.37 1.82 1.21
CA VAL A 255 23.29 2.29 -0.18
C VAL A 255 22.22 1.54 -0.98
N PHE A 256 21.91 0.28 -0.65
CA PHE A 256 20.74 -0.38 -1.23
C PHE A 256 19.46 0.04 -0.52
N SER A 257 19.32 -0.37 0.74
CA SER A 257 18.12 -0.09 1.55
C SER A 257 18.39 -0.19 3.05
N ALA A 258 17.86 0.75 3.83
CA ALA A 258 17.92 0.69 5.29
C ALA A 258 17.06 -0.45 5.86
N VAL A 259 15.79 -0.57 5.46
CA VAL A 259 14.91 -1.69 5.81
C VAL A 259 14.38 -2.34 4.53
N TYR A 260 14.52 -3.65 4.44
CA TYR A 260 14.02 -4.47 3.34
C TYR A 260 12.98 -5.45 3.88
N VAL A 261 11.74 -5.32 3.43
CA VAL A 261 10.67 -6.30 3.66
C VAL A 261 10.47 -7.04 2.36
N GLY A 262 10.75 -8.33 2.29
CA GLY A 262 10.58 -8.93 0.98
C GLY A 262 10.63 -10.43 0.80
N ASP A 263 10.42 -10.75 -0.48
CA ASP A 263 10.59 -12.02 -1.16
C ASP A 263 9.60 -13.12 -0.75
N ALA A 264 8.45 -12.72 -0.21
CA ALA A 264 7.36 -13.64 0.11
C ALA A 264 5.97 -12.96 0.02
N PRO A 265 4.90 -13.73 -0.30
CA PRO A 265 3.53 -13.24 -0.25
C PRO A 265 3.11 -12.86 1.19
N ASN A 266 2.13 -11.95 1.29
CA ASN A 266 1.36 -11.67 2.52
C ASN A 266 2.22 -11.24 3.74
N GLN A 267 3.27 -10.47 3.48
CA GLN A 267 4.05 -9.83 4.54
C GLN A 267 3.26 -8.68 5.15
N ARG A 268 3.25 -8.60 6.48
CA ARG A 268 2.55 -7.54 7.23
C ARG A 268 3.24 -7.25 8.55
N GLY A 269 3.11 -6.03 9.02
CA GLY A 269 3.81 -5.54 10.20
C GLY A 269 3.76 -4.02 10.27
N VAL A 270 4.40 -3.45 11.28
CA VAL A 270 4.48 -1.99 11.44
C VAL A 270 5.92 -1.53 11.66
N ILE A 271 6.30 -0.49 10.91
CA ILE A 271 7.56 0.24 11.01
C ILE A 271 7.20 1.65 11.51
N TYR A 272 7.61 2.02 12.72
CA TYR A 272 7.19 3.28 13.34
C TYR A 272 8.21 3.95 14.25
N LYS A 273 8.16 5.29 14.37
CA LYS A 273 9.08 6.08 15.22
C LYS A 273 10.56 5.86 14.90
N ASN A 274 10.89 5.52 13.64
CA ASN A 274 12.26 5.38 13.17
C ASN A 274 12.76 6.64 12.45
N ASN A 275 14.08 6.76 12.37
CA ASN A 275 14.79 7.77 11.60
C ASN A 275 15.55 7.11 10.42
N PHE A 276 15.20 7.47 9.19
CA PHE A 276 15.86 6.98 7.97
C PHE A 276 16.62 8.12 7.30
N ILE A 277 17.94 8.14 7.49
CA ILE A 277 18.78 9.31 7.22
C ILE A 277 19.88 8.98 6.22
N ASN A 278 19.96 9.70 5.10
CA ASN A 278 21.11 9.67 4.19
C ASN A 278 21.49 8.25 3.72
N ASN A 279 20.51 7.49 3.25
CA ASN A 279 20.76 6.17 2.64
C ASN A 279 21.06 6.26 1.14
N TYR A 280 20.80 7.40 0.51
CA TYR A 280 21.19 7.65 -0.88
C TYR A 280 22.69 7.91 -1.05
N SER A 281 23.29 7.28 -2.07
CA SER A 281 24.65 7.58 -2.51
C SER A 281 24.63 8.38 -3.83
N PRO A 282 25.12 9.64 -3.81
CA PRO A 282 25.25 10.46 -5.02
C PRO A 282 26.28 9.93 -6.01
N GLU A 283 27.19 9.07 -5.56
CA GLU A 283 28.17 8.40 -6.42
C GLU A 283 27.48 7.36 -7.32
N LEU A 284 26.52 6.60 -6.75
CA LEU A 284 25.83 5.53 -7.45
C LEU A 284 24.64 6.01 -8.29
N ARG A 285 23.93 7.06 -7.86
CA ARG A 285 22.76 7.66 -8.53
C ARG A 285 21.64 6.67 -8.90
N ASN A 286 21.52 5.57 -8.16
CA ASN A 286 20.56 4.49 -8.46
C ASN A 286 19.80 3.98 -7.24
N LEU A 287 20.49 3.63 -6.15
CA LEU A 287 19.85 3.02 -4.97
C LEU A 287 19.88 3.96 -3.76
N GLY A 288 19.27 3.55 -2.65
CA GLY A 288 19.32 4.27 -1.38
C GLY A 288 17.96 4.44 -0.75
N TYR A 289 17.30 3.31 -0.50
CA TYR A 289 15.92 3.30 -0.01
C TYR A 289 15.87 3.40 1.51
N GLY A 290 14.93 4.19 2.04
CA GLY A 290 14.62 4.15 3.48
C GLY A 290 13.98 2.81 3.85
N VAL A 291 12.82 2.54 3.27
CA VAL A 291 12.13 1.25 3.32
C VAL A 291 11.89 0.74 1.90
N VAL A 292 12.07 -0.55 1.67
CA VAL A 292 11.61 -1.21 0.45
C VAL A 292 10.73 -2.41 0.77
N VAL A 293 9.62 -2.57 0.03
CA VAL A 293 8.65 -3.66 0.22
C VAL A 293 8.49 -4.46 -1.08
N TYR A 294 8.90 -5.73 -1.10
CA TYR A 294 8.79 -6.65 -2.24
C TYR A 294 7.92 -7.87 -1.93
N GLY A 295 6.71 -7.95 -2.49
CA GLY A 295 5.68 -8.93 -2.10
C GLY A 295 5.80 -10.36 -2.65
N GLY A 296 6.98 -10.79 -3.13
CA GLY A 296 7.22 -12.16 -3.61
C GLY A 296 6.45 -12.58 -4.87
N GLY A 297 5.91 -11.64 -5.64
CA GLY A 297 5.21 -11.87 -6.91
C GLY A 297 3.71 -12.21 -6.77
N ALA A 298 3.19 -12.19 -5.54
CA ALA A 298 1.78 -12.43 -5.28
C ALA A 298 0.89 -11.34 -5.89
N TRP A 299 -0.31 -11.70 -6.34
CA TRP A 299 -1.24 -10.72 -6.90
C TRP A 299 -2.67 -10.94 -6.38
N PRO A 300 -2.90 -10.73 -5.08
CA PRO A 300 -4.20 -10.94 -4.47
C PRO A 300 -5.26 -9.97 -5.03
N ALA A 301 -6.54 -10.24 -4.72
CA ALA A 301 -7.61 -9.27 -4.91
C ALA A 301 -7.29 -7.94 -4.20
N LEU A 302 -7.79 -6.81 -4.73
CA LEU A 302 -7.52 -5.50 -4.12
C LEU A 302 -8.19 -5.44 -2.74
N SER A 303 -7.38 -5.22 -1.70
CA SER A 303 -7.85 -5.13 -0.32
C SER A 303 -7.19 -3.94 0.36
N LEU A 304 -7.89 -2.81 0.40
CA LEU A 304 -7.45 -1.58 1.05
C LEU A 304 -8.14 -1.45 2.43
N GLY A 305 -7.53 -0.71 3.35
CA GLY A 305 -8.04 -0.54 4.71
C GLY A 305 -7.91 -1.80 5.57
N SER A 306 -7.04 -2.73 5.16
CA SER A 306 -6.90 -4.05 5.80
C SER A 306 -5.61 -4.16 6.62
N ALA A 307 -5.59 -5.08 7.59
CA ALA A 307 -4.39 -5.39 8.36
C ALA A 307 -3.29 -6.10 7.55
N ASN A 308 -3.60 -6.58 6.34
CA ASN A 308 -2.69 -7.37 5.51
C ASN A 308 -1.82 -6.47 4.62
N ALA A 309 -1.05 -5.59 5.26
CA ALA A 309 -0.12 -4.69 4.61
C ALA A 309 1.11 -4.45 5.47
N VAL A 310 2.19 -4.00 4.84
CA VAL A 310 3.33 -3.41 5.55
C VAL A 310 2.99 -1.96 5.87
N PHE A 311 2.79 -1.64 7.16
CA PHE A 311 2.54 -0.29 7.63
C PHE A 311 3.85 0.43 7.92
N VAL A 312 4.00 1.64 7.41
CA VAL A 312 5.10 2.55 7.67
C VAL A 312 4.49 3.85 8.16
N GLU A 313 4.58 4.11 9.47
CA GLU A 313 3.90 5.24 10.10
C GLU A 313 4.70 5.97 11.18
N ASP A 314 4.47 7.28 11.34
CA ASP A 314 5.15 8.11 12.34
C ASP A 314 6.69 7.99 12.29
N ASN A 315 7.27 7.81 11.11
CA ASN A 315 8.71 7.82 10.91
C ASN A 315 9.16 9.17 10.35
N TYR A 316 10.45 9.46 10.54
CA TYR A 316 11.12 10.59 9.93
C TYR A 316 12.09 10.10 8.86
N PHE A 317 12.02 10.70 7.67
CA PHE A 317 12.86 10.37 6.53
C PHE A 317 13.56 11.62 5.98
N SER A 318 14.86 11.50 5.68
CA SER A 318 15.63 12.55 5.02
C SER A 318 16.82 11.97 4.26
N GLY A 319 17.10 12.45 3.05
CA GLY A 319 18.27 12.04 2.27
C GLY A 319 18.23 10.59 1.75
N ASN A 320 17.06 10.03 1.53
CA ASN A 320 16.87 8.77 0.82
C ASN A 320 16.42 9.05 -0.61
N ARG A 321 16.75 8.17 -1.57
CA ARG A 321 16.29 8.31 -2.96
C ARG A 321 14.78 8.17 -3.02
N HIS A 322 14.32 7.00 -2.62
CA HIS A 322 12.93 6.76 -2.26
C HIS A 322 12.93 6.51 -0.75
N ASN A 323 12.14 7.29 -0.02
CA ASN A 323 11.93 7.09 1.42
C ASN A 323 11.16 5.79 1.65
N ILE A 324 10.23 5.50 0.74
CA ILE A 324 9.65 4.18 0.54
C ILE A 324 9.63 3.83 -0.95
N ALA A 325 10.01 2.61 -1.30
CA ALA A 325 9.85 2.01 -2.62
C ALA A 325 9.17 0.65 -2.51
N SER A 326 8.55 0.18 -3.59
CA SER A 326 7.94 -1.15 -3.58
C SER A 326 7.87 -1.75 -4.97
N ASN A 327 7.76 -3.08 -5.06
CA ASN A 327 7.67 -3.85 -6.31
C ASN A 327 7.18 -5.29 -6.04
N ASN A 328 7.10 -6.13 -7.07
CA ASN A 328 6.94 -7.58 -6.97
C ASN A 328 5.72 -8.04 -6.16
N GLY A 329 4.54 -7.48 -6.41
CA GLY A 329 3.30 -7.84 -5.70
C GLY A 329 3.14 -7.19 -4.33
N SER A 330 3.91 -6.14 -4.04
CA SER A 330 3.90 -5.43 -2.75
C SER A 330 2.52 -4.88 -2.36
N VAL A 331 2.23 -4.94 -1.06
CA VAL A 331 1.06 -4.31 -0.42
C VAL A 331 1.55 -3.50 0.78
N TYR A 332 1.42 -2.18 0.74
CA TYR A 332 1.91 -1.31 1.81
C TYR A 332 0.99 -0.14 2.13
N VAL A 333 1.14 0.39 3.35
CA VAL A 333 0.52 1.63 3.82
C VAL A 333 1.61 2.57 4.30
N PHE A 334 1.70 3.76 3.71
CA PHE A 334 2.65 4.80 4.08
C PHE A 334 1.86 6.01 4.60
N ARG A 335 1.83 6.20 5.93
CA ARG A 335 0.94 7.19 6.54
C ARG A 335 1.57 7.95 7.70
N HIS A 336 1.16 9.20 7.93
CA HIS A 336 1.61 9.98 9.10
C HIS A 336 3.13 10.11 9.24
N ASN A 337 3.89 9.99 8.15
CA ASN A 337 5.34 10.17 8.17
C ASN A 337 5.72 11.62 7.87
N LYS A 338 6.88 12.03 8.40
CA LYS A 338 7.54 13.28 8.01
C LYS A 338 8.67 12.98 7.05
N VAL A 339 8.64 13.60 5.87
CA VAL A 339 9.55 13.32 4.76
C VAL A 339 10.20 14.60 4.30
N VAL A 340 11.54 14.60 4.25
CA VAL A 340 12.34 15.77 3.84
C VAL A 340 13.16 15.42 2.61
N GLY A 341 12.84 16.05 1.48
CA GLY A 341 13.66 16.05 0.28
C GLY A 341 14.95 16.83 0.49
N THR A 342 16.08 16.35 -0.04
CA THR A 342 17.41 16.97 0.12
C THR A 342 18.12 17.09 -1.21
N ASP A 343 19.10 18.00 -1.30
CA ASP A 343 19.81 18.27 -2.57
C ASP A 343 20.32 17.03 -3.28
N PRO A 344 20.95 16.05 -2.60
CA PRO A 344 21.45 14.87 -3.29
C PRO A 344 20.34 14.01 -3.92
N ALA A 345 19.16 13.94 -3.30
CA ALA A 345 18.07 13.06 -3.70
C ALA A 345 16.92 13.79 -4.41
N LYS A 346 17.07 15.09 -4.68
CA LYS A 346 15.96 15.95 -5.14
C LYS A 346 15.37 15.57 -6.49
N ASP A 347 16.11 14.82 -7.30
CA ASP A 347 15.69 14.45 -8.66
C ASP A 347 14.81 13.19 -8.72
N TYR A 348 14.40 12.63 -7.57
CA TYR A 348 13.61 11.40 -7.48
C TYR A 348 12.26 11.60 -6.78
N ALA A 349 11.37 10.62 -6.90
CA ALA A 349 10.12 10.60 -6.13
C ALA A 349 10.41 10.22 -4.67
N MET A 350 9.81 10.94 -3.72
CA MET A 350 10.04 10.68 -2.31
C MET A 350 9.34 9.42 -1.80
N ALA A 351 8.10 9.18 -2.21
CA ALA A 351 7.39 7.91 -2.06
C ALA A 351 7.15 7.31 -3.44
N ASP A 352 7.43 6.02 -3.58
CA ASP A 352 7.46 5.37 -4.88
C ASP A 352 6.71 4.04 -4.92
N VAL A 353 6.04 3.80 -6.04
CA VAL A 353 5.34 2.57 -6.37
C VAL A 353 5.78 2.12 -7.76
N HIS A 354 6.67 1.13 -7.87
CA HIS A 354 7.05 0.60 -9.18
C HIS A 354 5.88 -0.10 -9.87
N GLY A 355 5.82 0.03 -11.19
CA GLY A 355 5.10 -0.87 -12.08
C GLY A 355 5.96 -2.06 -12.47
N LEU A 356 5.68 -2.71 -13.59
CA LEU A 356 6.43 -3.88 -14.02
C LEU A 356 7.86 -3.48 -14.45
N SER A 357 8.86 -3.78 -13.62
CA SER A 357 10.27 -3.44 -13.89
C SER A 357 11.18 -4.66 -13.83
N SER A 358 12.13 -4.70 -12.90
CA SER A 358 13.10 -5.79 -12.76
C SER A 358 12.54 -7.04 -12.08
N SER A 359 11.33 -6.96 -11.54
CA SER A 359 10.65 -8.06 -10.84
C SER A 359 9.55 -8.69 -11.70
N PRO A 360 9.17 -9.96 -11.46
CA PRO A 360 8.12 -10.63 -12.21
C PRO A 360 6.76 -9.92 -12.23
N ARG A 361 6.49 -9.09 -11.21
CA ARG A 361 5.31 -8.24 -11.05
C ARG A 361 5.71 -6.83 -10.64
N GLY A 362 4.85 -5.85 -10.95
CA GLY A 362 4.88 -4.52 -10.35
C GLY A 362 4.36 -4.50 -8.91
N SER A 363 4.10 -3.33 -8.34
CA SER A 363 3.46 -3.22 -7.02
C SER A 363 1.98 -3.59 -7.09
N ARG A 364 1.44 -4.28 -6.08
CA ARG A 364 0.03 -4.67 -6.08
C ARG A 364 -0.88 -3.54 -5.60
N SER A 365 -0.61 -3.02 -4.40
CA SER A 365 -1.41 -1.94 -3.84
C SER A 365 -0.69 -1.06 -2.83
N TYR A 366 -1.20 0.16 -2.68
CA TYR A 366 -0.66 1.17 -1.77
C TYR A 366 -1.78 1.99 -1.12
N GLU A 367 -1.55 2.45 0.10
CA GLU A 367 -2.32 3.51 0.74
C GLU A 367 -1.35 4.57 1.24
N ILE A 368 -1.40 5.77 0.66
CA ILE A 368 -0.42 6.83 0.95
C ILE A 368 -1.17 8.06 1.47
N TYR A 369 -1.17 8.29 2.78
CA TYR A 369 -2.03 9.35 3.33
C TYR A 369 -1.55 10.01 4.60
N ASN A 370 -2.02 11.25 4.85
CA ASN A 370 -1.65 12.04 6.02
C ASN A 370 -0.12 12.19 6.22
N ASN A 371 0.70 12.14 5.16
CA ASN A 371 2.14 12.38 5.28
C ASN A 371 2.46 13.88 5.12
N GLU A 372 3.48 14.34 5.84
CA GLU A 372 4.05 15.69 5.73
C GLU A 372 5.31 15.65 4.86
N PHE A 373 5.19 16.04 3.60
CA PHE A 373 6.35 16.23 2.74
C PHE A 373 6.88 17.66 2.86
N SER A 374 8.20 17.78 2.85
CA SER A 374 8.92 19.05 2.93
C SER A 374 10.27 18.94 2.23
N THR A 375 11.02 20.03 2.14
CA THR A 375 12.33 20.06 1.48
C THR A 375 13.33 20.85 2.31
N ASN A 376 14.58 20.38 2.33
CA ASN A 376 15.75 21.13 2.73
C ASN A 376 16.76 21.07 1.57
N ILE A 377 16.51 21.90 0.56
CA ILE A 377 17.28 21.98 -0.70
C ILE A 377 17.82 23.40 -0.85
N SER A 378 19.04 23.54 -1.35
CA SER A 378 19.71 24.83 -1.55
C SER A 378 19.20 25.59 -2.78
N GLY A 379 18.59 24.89 -3.74
CA GLY A 379 17.98 25.50 -4.92
C GLY A 379 17.21 24.51 -5.79
N GLY A 380 16.46 25.04 -6.75
CA GLY A 380 15.59 24.24 -7.62
C GLY A 380 14.38 23.66 -6.88
N LEU A 381 13.89 22.52 -7.36
CA LEU A 381 12.70 21.85 -6.81
C LEU A 381 13.00 20.37 -6.56
N GLN A 382 12.39 19.81 -5.52
CA GLN A 382 12.23 18.36 -5.39
C GLN A 382 11.28 17.88 -6.50
N ARG A 383 11.63 16.80 -7.21
CA ARG A 383 10.90 16.33 -8.39
C ARG A 383 9.45 15.95 -8.09
N THR A 384 9.25 15.03 -7.15
CA THR A 384 7.93 14.44 -6.90
C THR A 384 7.79 14.04 -5.42
N ALA A 385 6.63 14.31 -4.80
CA ALA A 385 6.30 13.76 -3.48
C ALA A 385 5.86 12.29 -3.58
N VAL A 386 4.80 12.00 -4.35
CA VAL A 386 4.31 10.63 -4.57
C VAL A 386 4.37 10.27 -6.05
N GLY A 387 5.25 9.36 -6.43
CA GLY A 387 5.39 8.84 -7.79
C GLY A 387 4.81 7.44 -7.89
N ILE A 388 3.79 7.23 -8.72
CA ILE A 388 3.20 5.92 -8.96
C ILE A 388 3.34 5.50 -10.41
N ARG A 389 3.85 4.29 -10.61
CA ARG A 389 4.17 3.69 -11.92
C ARG A 389 3.37 2.42 -12.23
N GLY A 390 2.63 1.92 -11.24
CA GLY A 390 1.76 0.75 -11.34
C GLY A 390 0.96 0.53 -10.06
N GLY A 391 0.16 -0.54 -10.05
CA GLY A 391 -0.66 -0.92 -8.91
C GLY A 391 -1.87 -0.01 -8.64
N ASP A 392 -2.68 -0.39 -7.64
CA ASP A 392 -3.95 0.26 -7.33
C ASP A 392 -3.98 0.75 -5.87
N GLY A 393 -4.70 1.82 -5.57
CA GLY A 393 -4.63 2.35 -4.22
C GLY A 393 -5.35 3.67 -3.98
N VAL A 394 -5.03 4.27 -2.84
CA VAL A 394 -5.53 5.58 -2.44
C VAL A 394 -4.37 6.51 -2.07
N ILE A 395 -4.50 7.79 -2.41
CA ILE A 395 -3.54 8.85 -2.06
C ILE A 395 -4.30 10.08 -1.57
N PHE A 396 -4.23 10.40 -0.28
CA PHE A 396 -5.04 11.49 0.25
C PHE A 396 -4.46 12.21 1.46
N ASN A 397 -4.91 13.45 1.70
CA ASN A 397 -4.51 14.24 2.88
C ASN A 397 -2.99 14.41 3.07
N ASN A 398 -2.18 14.25 2.02
CA ASN A 398 -0.75 14.52 2.11
C ASN A 398 -0.49 16.02 1.92
N THR A 399 0.48 16.55 2.65
CA THR A 399 0.94 17.94 2.46
C THR A 399 2.25 17.97 1.67
N ALA A 400 2.36 18.90 0.73
CA ALA A 400 3.51 19.09 -0.15
C ALA A 400 3.67 20.60 -0.44
N PRO A 401 4.79 21.23 -0.05
CA PRO A 401 5.04 22.66 -0.28
C PRO A 401 5.36 22.98 -1.74
N ALA A 402 5.43 24.28 -2.04
CA ALA A 402 5.73 24.79 -3.38
C ALA A 402 7.12 24.43 -3.91
N THR A 403 8.03 24.05 -3.01
CA THR A 403 9.39 23.56 -3.33
C THR A 403 9.41 22.13 -3.89
N ILE A 404 8.24 21.49 -4.01
CA ILE A 404 8.05 20.21 -4.69
C ILE A 404 7.34 20.46 -6.02
N SER A 405 7.90 19.96 -7.11
CA SER A 405 7.42 20.19 -8.48
C SER A 405 6.10 19.46 -8.76
N ARG A 406 5.93 18.22 -8.27
CA ARG A 406 4.73 17.40 -8.44
C ARG A 406 4.30 16.83 -7.10
N THR A 407 3.09 17.15 -6.64
CA THR A 407 2.52 16.48 -5.46
C THR A 407 2.33 15.00 -5.78
N ILE A 408 1.72 14.71 -6.94
CA ILE A 408 1.52 13.35 -7.44
C ILE A 408 1.98 13.26 -8.88
N GLU A 409 2.68 12.18 -9.22
CA GLU A 409 3.09 11.88 -10.58
C GLU A 409 2.61 10.48 -10.96
N LEU A 410 1.77 10.42 -12.00
CA LEU A 410 1.27 9.20 -12.61
C LEU A 410 2.13 8.87 -13.82
N MET A 411 2.64 7.66 -13.84
CA MET A 411 3.55 7.15 -14.86
C MET A 411 3.16 5.71 -15.23
N THR A 412 3.82 5.17 -16.24
CA THR A 412 3.77 3.76 -16.61
C THR A 412 5.19 3.17 -16.53
N GLU A 413 5.29 1.87 -16.28
CA GLU A 413 6.56 1.16 -16.23
C GLU A 413 6.37 -0.26 -16.75
N GLY A 414 7.28 -0.72 -17.62
CA GLY A 414 7.22 -2.03 -18.26
C GLY A 414 6.52 -2.07 -19.62
N PHE A 415 5.97 -0.95 -20.09
CA PHE A 415 5.34 -0.82 -21.41
C PHE A 415 5.36 0.63 -21.90
N GLY A 416 5.20 0.82 -23.22
CA GLY A 416 5.19 2.15 -23.85
C GLY A 416 3.82 2.83 -23.73
N CYS A 417 3.84 4.16 -23.58
CA CYS A 417 2.62 4.94 -23.51
C CYS A 417 1.75 4.79 -24.77
N GLY A 418 0.44 4.63 -24.59
CA GLY A 418 -0.50 4.29 -25.67
C GLY A 418 -0.82 2.80 -25.76
N THR A 419 -0.04 1.93 -25.09
CA THR A 419 -0.40 0.52 -24.91
C THR A 419 -1.47 0.40 -23.84
N TYR A 420 -2.58 -0.28 -24.14
CA TYR A 420 -3.62 -0.57 -23.18
C TYR A 420 -4.28 -1.93 -23.46
N PRO A 421 -4.47 -2.80 -22.44
CA PRO A 421 -3.98 -2.64 -21.06
C PRO A 421 -2.48 -2.92 -20.94
N GLY A 422 -1.77 -2.12 -20.16
CA GLY A 422 -0.41 -2.43 -19.70
C GLY A 422 -0.41 -3.39 -18.51
N ARG A 423 0.56 -4.30 -18.44
CA ARG A 423 0.67 -5.25 -17.32
C ARG A 423 1.03 -4.51 -16.03
N ASP A 424 0.30 -4.80 -14.95
CA ASP A 424 0.49 -4.22 -13.60
C ASP A 424 0.42 -2.68 -13.55
N GLN A 425 -0.17 -2.04 -14.57
CA GLN A 425 -0.38 -0.59 -14.63
C GLN A 425 -1.35 -0.10 -13.55
N ILE A 426 -1.43 1.22 -13.41
CA ILE A 426 -2.46 1.90 -12.61
C ILE A 426 -3.82 1.62 -13.23
N ARG A 427 -4.79 1.10 -12.45
CA ARG A 427 -6.16 0.82 -12.91
C ARG A 427 -7.23 1.33 -11.96
N SER A 428 -6.89 1.54 -10.69
CA SER A 428 -7.82 2.02 -9.67
C SER A 428 -7.08 2.86 -8.61
N ALA A 429 -6.60 4.04 -9.00
CA ALA A 429 -6.00 5.01 -8.08
C ALA A 429 -7.01 6.12 -7.70
N TYR A 430 -7.34 6.24 -6.41
CA TYR A 430 -8.23 7.30 -5.92
C TYR A 430 -7.42 8.37 -5.18
N ILE A 431 -7.58 9.62 -5.59
CA ILE A 431 -6.76 10.74 -5.16
C ILE A 431 -7.65 11.88 -4.70
N TRP A 432 -7.52 12.31 -3.45
CA TRP A 432 -8.32 13.44 -2.93
C TRP A 432 -7.62 14.20 -1.80
N ASN A 433 -7.97 15.48 -1.63
CA ASN A 433 -7.56 16.32 -0.50
C ASN A 433 -6.04 16.33 -0.21
N ASN A 434 -5.18 16.18 -1.21
CA ASN A 434 -3.75 16.43 -1.06
C ASN A 434 -3.50 17.93 -1.28
N SER A 435 -2.62 18.54 -0.50
CA SER A 435 -2.27 19.94 -0.76
C SER A 435 -1.58 20.04 -2.12
N ALA A 436 -2.21 20.76 -3.04
CA ALA A 436 -1.67 20.97 -4.36
C ALA A 436 -0.70 22.16 -4.34
N ASN A 437 0.43 22.01 -5.02
CA ASN A 437 1.19 23.17 -5.48
C ASN A 437 0.71 23.53 -6.90
N PRO A 438 -0.06 24.63 -7.09
CA PRO A 438 -0.53 25.03 -8.40
C PRO A 438 0.54 25.72 -9.26
N GLN A 439 1.74 25.99 -8.72
CA GLN A 439 2.65 26.99 -9.29
C GLN A 439 3.64 26.49 -10.34
N ASN A 440 3.61 25.21 -10.71
CA ASN A 440 4.49 24.68 -11.75
C ASN A 440 3.62 24.15 -12.91
N GLY A 441 3.52 24.92 -13.99
CA GLY A 441 2.56 24.80 -15.12
C GLY A 441 2.51 23.48 -15.92
N TYR A 442 3.01 22.38 -15.36
CA TYR A 442 2.96 21.02 -15.90
C TYR A 442 2.01 20.10 -15.12
N THR A 443 1.25 20.64 -14.16
CA THR A 443 0.36 19.87 -13.30
C THR A 443 -1.05 20.47 -13.28
N SER A 444 -2.05 19.60 -13.13
CA SER A 444 -3.43 19.99 -12.82
C SER A 444 -3.71 19.57 -11.38
N ASN A 445 -4.00 20.53 -10.49
CA ASN A 445 -4.18 20.29 -9.05
C ASN A 445 -3.00 19.54 -8.40
N GLY A 446 -1.76 19.83 -8.81
CA GLY A 446 -0.55 19.18 -8.31
C GLY A 446 -0.32 17.75 -8.83
N ILE A 447 -1.16 17.28 -9.75
CA ILE A 447 -1.06 15.97 -10.40
C ILE A 447 -0.44 16.14 -11.79
N SER A 448 0.63 15.41 -12.05
CA SER A 448 1.23 15.26 -13.37
C SER A 448 0.96 13.85 -13.88
N ASN A 449 0.44 13.71 -15.10
CA ASN A 449 0.25 12.42 -15.74
C ASN A 449 1.11 12.36 -17.00
N SER A 450 2.18 11.55 -16.96
CA SER A 450 3.13 11.44 -18.06
C SER A 450 2.65 10.49 -19.16
N CYS A 451 1.53 9.78 -18.96
CA CYS A 451 0.98 8.86 -19.95
C CYS A 451 -0.56 8.85 -19.98
N PRO A 452 -1.19 9.96 -20.39
CA PRO A 452 -2.64 10.06 -20.44
C PRO A 452 -3.31 9.08 -21.42
N ALA A 453 -2.58 8.57 -22.42
CA ALA A 453 -3.13 7.59 -23.36
C ALA A 453 -3.42 6.23 -22.68
N SER A 454 -2.57 5.79 -21.74
CA SER A 454 -2.71 4.52 -21.02
C SER A 454 -3.32 4.68 -19.62
N VAL A 455 -3.20 5.84 -18.99
CA VAL A 455 -3.71 6.13 -17.64
C VAL A 455 -4.65 7.32 -17.72
N GLN A 456 -5.96 7.08 -17.72
CA GLN A 456 -6.99 8.10 -17.95
C GLN A 456 -7.77 8.43 -16.69
N GLN A 457 -8.09 9.71 -16.50
CA GLN A 457 -8.98 10.15 -15.42
C GLN A 457 -10.39 9.60 -15.66
N GLY A 458 -11.05 9.10 -14.61
CA GLY A 458 -12.37 8.50 -14.70
C GLY A 458 -12.37 7.05 -15.21
N ARG A 459 -11.21 6.52 -15.62
CA ARG A 459 -11.01 5.11 -15.99
C ARG A 459 -10.04 4.40 -15.07
N ASP A 460 -8.82 4.94 -14.97
CA ASP A 460 -7.70 4.31 -14.23
C ASP A 460 -7.38 5.04 -12.92
N TYR A 461 -7.65 6.35 -12.88
CA TYR A 461 -7.54 7.15 -11.66
C TYR A 461 -8.72 8.10 -11.50
N PHE A 462 -9.04 8.43 -10.25
CA PHE A 462 -10.23 9.18 -9.87
C PHE A 462 -9.85 10.29 -8.88
N LEU A 463 -10.39 11.49 -9.11
CA LEU A 463 -10.13 12.65 -8.24
C LEU A 463 -11.22 12.79 -7.17
N SER A 464 -11.53 11.69 -6.51
CA SER A 464 -12.56 11.59 -5.48
C SER A 464 -12.18 10.54 -4.43
N PRO A 465 -12.79 10.59 -3.24
CA PRO A 465 -12.68 9.50 -2.28
C PRO A 465 -13.13 8.17 -2.89
N LYS A 466 -12.41 7.09 -2.57
CA LYS A 466 -12.82 5.74 -2.98
C LYS A 466 -14.13 5.35 -2.27
N PRO A 467 -15.21 5.00 -3.00
CA PRO A 467 -16.45 4.55 -2.38
C PRO A 467 -16.23 3.33 -1.48
N GLY A 468 -16.79 3.37 -0.26
CA GLY A 468 -16.71 2.30 0.73
C GLY A 468 -15.33 2.09 1.37
N TYR A 469 -14.32 2.89 1.02
CA TYR A 469 -12.99 2.79 1.63
C TYR A 469 -12.99 3.40 3.04
N VAL A 470 -12.49 2.63 4.00
CA VAL A 470 -12.22 3.07 5.36
C VAL A 470 -10.75 2.78 5.66
N PRO A 471 -9.93 3.78 6.02
CA PRO A 471 -8.54 3.55 6.39
C PRO A 471 -8.43 2.57 7.56
N TYR A 472 -7.41 1.71 7.54
CA TYR A 472 -7.15 0.82 8.67
C TYR A 472 -6.86 1.64 9.94
N LYS A 473 -7.18 1.08 11.12
CA LYS A 473 -7.03 1.75 12.42
C LYS A 473 -5.64 2.38 12.60
N TYR A 474 -5.62 3.65 13.02
CA TYR A 474 -4.41 4.41 13.37
C TYR A 474 -4.52 4.93 14.82
N PRO A 475 -3.43 4.91 15.62
CA PRO A 475 -2.19 4.17 15.41
C PRO A 475 -2.39 2.68 15.11
N HIS A 476 -1.45 2.06 14.40
CA HIS A 476 -1.51 0.63 14.13
C HIS A 476 -1.58 -0.17 15.45
N PRO A 477 -2.52 -1.12 15.64
CA PRO A 477 -2.71 -1.82 16.92
C PRO A 477 -1.49 -2.57 17.47
N MET A 478 -0.57 -2.99 16.60
CA MET A 478 0.69 -3.64 17.00
C MET A 478 1.74 -2.71 17.62
N ARG A 479 1.49 -1.40 17.75
CA ARG A 479 2.48 -0.45 18.31
C ARG A 479 2.72 -0.57 19.82
N GLY A 480 1.87 -1.33 20.51
CA GLY A 480 1.91 -1.48 21.97
C GLY A 480 1.03 -0.46 22.66
#